data_AF-A0A6C0J0U0-F1
#
_entry.id   AF-A0A6C0J0U0-F1
#
_cell.length_a   1.000
_cell.length_b   1.000
_cell.length_c   1.000
_cell.angle_alpha   90.00
_cell.angle_beta   90.00
_cell.angle_gamma   90.00
#
_symmetry.space_group_name_H-M   'P 1'
#
loop_
_entity.id
_entity.type
_entity.pdbx_description
1 polymer ?
#
loop_
_entity_poly.entity_id
_entity_poly.type
_entity_poly.pdbx_seq_one_letter_code
_entity_poly.pdbx_strand_id
1 'polypeptide(L)'
;MSTCGVCCEKFNKINHKKVECPFCDLSSCRSCSQRYILSSFEDPHCMGCKTPWNREFVDSFCTKYFRNTELKRRREVVLFEREKARMPETQPEVERILQMRKLRIILDTQRSQLLELHHIYQNNPNENPLISIEIRDLYREMENIWRHIEQLRTNGVDHGQTSFVRQCPHEECKGFLNENWYCGLCDKHYCKKCNELLTDDHECDPQTVETMELLNRDSKSCPKCGTVIYKTSGCAQMWCTSCHTAFDWRTGQIETGRIHNPHFIEFKKKTMSSREHGDIPCGGTPTFRELRTIGASNKILSFAIIVYQCERDLMFMDLQPPDNLQLRISYMLNEMSEEYFKTILQRQEKFLDKSRDISQIFEMISNTGGDLLRQYILDQEKHDEIIEIMEKLVDYSDEIFTVIRKRYNSAFPRKLIL
;
A
#
# COMPACT_ATOMS: atom_id res chain seq x y z
N MET A 1 -9.36 42.96 -8.05
CA MET A 1 -8.38 42.19 -7.27
C MET A 1 -8.86 40.76 -7.22
N SER A 2 -8.07 39.79 -7.65
CA SER A 2 -8.46 38.38 -7.57
C SER A 2 -8.42 37.90 -6.11
N THR A 3 -9.46 37.18 -5.72
CA THR A 3 -9.63 36.59 -4.38
C THR A 3 -9.61 35.07 -4.47
N CYS A 4 -9.30 34.42 -3.35
CA CYS A 4 -9.36 32.96 -3.24
C CYS A 4 -10.79 32.47 -3.46
N GLY A 5 -10.99 31.49 -4.36
CA GLY A 5 -12.30 30.86 -4.60
C GLY A 5 -12.82 30.01 -3.44
N VAL A 6 -12.08 29.91 -2.33
CA VAL A 6 -12.42 29.07 -1.17
C VAL A 6 -12.64 29.91 0.09
N CYS A 7 -11.67 30.75 0.48
CA CYS A 7 -11.78 31.59 1.67
C CYS A 7 -12.12 33.05 1.36
N CYS A 8 -12.30 33.43 0.08
CA CYS A 8 -12.59 34.78 -0.39
C CYS A 8 -11.55 35.86 -0.02
N GLU A 9 -10.43 35.49 0.61
CA GLU A 9 -9.33 36.39 0.94
C GLU A 9 -8.56 36.85 -0.31
N LYS A 10 -7.96 38.04 -0.24
CA LYS A 10 -7.11 38.57 -1.32
C LYS A 10 -5.81 37.80 -1.43
N PHE A 11 -5.39 37.48 -2.66
CA PHE A 11 -4.12 36.81 -2.88
C PHE A 11 -2.92 37.68 -2.47
N ASN A 12 -1.90 37.03 -1.91
CA ASN A 12 -0.62 37.65 -1.54
C ASN A 12 0.54 36.66 -1.76
N LYS A 13 1.79 37.06 -1.54
CA LYS A 13 2.96 36.19 -1.78
C LYS A 13 3.25 35.20 -0.63
N ILE A 14 2.52 35.27 0.47
CA ILE A 14 2.81 34.54 1.73
C ILE A 14 1.79 33.41 1.93
N ASN A 15 0.79 33.61 2.80
CA ASN A 15 -0.20 32.60 3.16
C ASN A 15 -1.29 32.45 2.09
N HIS A 16 -1.60 33.55 1.40
CA HIS A 16 -2.58 33.57 0.33
C HIS A 16 -1.91 33.53 -1.05
N LYS A 17 -0.80 32.78 -1.21
CA LYS A 17 -0.20 32.52 -2.53
C LYS A 17 -1.24 31.88 -3.44
N LYS A 18 -1.46 32.46 -4.63
CA LYS A 18 -2.39 31.94 -5.63
C LYS A 18 -1.94 30.54 -6.09
N VAL A 19 -2.87 29.60 -6.12
CA VAL A 19 -2.71 28.23 -6.60
C VAL A 19 -3.79 27.98 -7.63
N GLU A 20 -3.38 27.77 -8.87
CA GLU A 20 -4.29 27.53 -10.00
C GLU A 20 -4.24 26.05 -10.36
N CYS A 21 -5.41 25.39 -10.41
CA CYS A 21 -5.46 24.01 -10.84
C CYS A 21 -5.17 23.92 -12.35
N PRO A 22 -4.25 23.04 -12.81
CA PRO A 22 -3.99 22.87 -14.25
C PRO A 22 -5.14 22.24 -15.04
N PHE A 23 -6.19 21.77 -14.36
CA PHE A 23 -7.24 20.93 -14.93
C PHE A 23 -8.66 21.49 -14.74
N CYS A 24 -8.83 22.59 -14.01
CA CYS A 24 -10.13 23.24 -13.82
C CYS A 24 -9.95 24.70 -13.40
N ASP A 25 -11.02 25.47 -13.43
CA ASP A 25 -10.99 26.93 -13.17
C ASP A 25 -10.83 27.31 -11.69
N LEU A 26 -10.64 26.34 -10.80
CA LEU A 26 -10.46 26.62 -9.39
C LEU A 26 -9.11 27.28 -9.12
N SER A 27 -9.17 28.53 -8.65
CA SER A 27 -8.05 29.25 -8.05
C SER A 27 -8.22 29.31 -6.54
N SER A 28 -7.44 28.51 -5.81
CA SER A 28 -7.38 28.55 -4.35
C SER A 28 -6.12 29.25 -3.87
N CYS A 29 -6.03 29.51 -2.57
CA CYS A 29 -4.82 30.01 -1.96
C CYS A 29 -4.04 28.88 -1.29
N ARG A 30 -2.73 29.08 -1.06
CA ARG A 30 -1.84 28.10 -0.39
C ARG A 30 -2.44 27.57 0.90
N SER A 31 -2.92 28.44 1.80
CA SER A 31 -3.46 28.02 3.10
C SER A 31 -4.70 27.13 2.96
N CYS A 32 -5.61 27.45 2.03
CA CYS A 32 -6.77 26.61 1.72
C CYS A 32 -6.36 25.24 1.14
N SER A 33 -5.44 25.23 0.17
CA SER A 33 -4.95 23.98 -0.42
C SER A 33 -4.24 23.10 0.61
N GLN A 34 -3.39 23.68 1.47
CA GLN A 34 -2.69 22.97 2.53
C GLN A 34 -3.67 22.36 3.54
N ARG A 35 -4.64 23.15 4.02
CA ARG A 35 -5.69 22.68 4.94
C ARG A 35 -6.49 21.53 4.32
N TYR A 36 -6.87 21.66 3.05
CA TYR A 36 -7.59 20.62 2.32
C TYR A 36 -6.79 19.31 2.24
N ILE A 37 -5.54 19.39 1.78
CA ILE A 37 -4.65 18.22 1.68
C ILE A 37 -4.50 17.53 3.04
N LEU A 38 -4.31 18.29 4.12
CA LEU A 38 -4.16 17.73 5.46
C LEU A 38 -5.45 17.12 6.03
N SER A 39 -6.61 17.62 5.60
CA SER A 39 -7.91 17.09 6.03
C SER A 39 -8.36 15.83 5.27
N SER A 40 -7.81 15.60 4.07
CA SER A 40 -8.18 14.46 3.22
C SER A 40 -7.50 13.16 3.65
N PHE A 41 -8.17 12.03 3.47
CA PHE A 41 -7.58 10.67 3.55
C PHE A 41 -7.11 10.14 2.18
N GLU A 42 -7.38 10.90 1.13
CA GLU A 42 -6.91 10.59 -0.22
C GLU A 42 -5.53 11.20 -0.46
N ASP A 43 -4.95 10.86 -1.60
CA ASP A 43 -3.69 11.46 -2.05
C ASP A 43 -3.94 12.93 -2.42
N PRO A 44 -2.91 13.81 -2.33
CA PRO A 44 -3.07 15.23 -2.66
C PRO A 44 -3.76 15.41 -4.02
N HIS A 45 -4.83 16.19 -4.07
CA HIS A 45 -5.63 16.38 -5.28
C HIS A 45 -6.40 17.70 -5.23
N CYS A 46 -6.95 18.11 -6.38
CA CYS A 46 -7.73 19.33 -6.49
C CYS A 46 -9.07 19.23 -5.76
N MET A 47 -9.39 20.18 -4.87
CA MET A 47 -10.67 20.21 -4.17
C MET A 47 -11.90 20.36 -5.09
N GLY A 48 -11.72 20.96 -6.27
CA GLY A 48 -12.75 21.10 -7.31
C GLY A 48 -12.93 19.83 -8.15
N CYS A 49 -12.01 19.56 -9.07
CA CYS A 49 -12.11 18.47 -10.07
C CYS A 49 -11.54 17.11 -9.62
N LYS A 50 -11.09 16.99 -8.36
CA LYS A 50 -10.50 15.78 -7.76
C LYS A 50 -9.31 15.19 -8.51
N THR A 51 -8.73 15.91 -9.48
CA THR A 51 -7.53 15.43 -10.18
C THR A 51 -6.35 15.36 -9.22
N PRO A 52 -5.63 14.22 -9.16
CA PRO A 52 -4.44 14.07 -8.33
C PRO A 52 -3.39 15.13 -8.65
N TRP A 53 -2.74 15.61 -7.60
CA TRP A 53 -1.61 16.52 -7.70
C TRP A 53 -0.33 15.73 -7.48
N ASN A 54 0.53 15.76 -8.49
CA ASN A 54 1.86 15.18 -8.35
C ASN A 54 2.71 15.98 -7.34
N ARG A 55 3.80 15.35 -6.93
CA ARG A 55 4.70 15.90 -5.92
C ARG A 55 5.31 17.24 -6.37
N GLU A 56 5.58 17.40 -7.66
CA GLU A 56 6.06 18.65 -8.26
C GLU A 56 5.09 19.81 -8.08
N PHE A 57 3.82 19.60 -8.43
CA PHE A 57 2.80 20.62 -8.33
C PHE A 57 2.62 21.07 -6.88
N VAL A 58 2.64 20.13 -5.92
CA VAL A 58 2.59 20.46 -4.49
C VAL A 58 3.80 21.32 -4.06
N ASP A 59 4.99 21.06 -4.60
CA ASP A 59 6.19 21.89 -4.32
C ASP A 59 6.09 23.31 -4.89
N SER A 60 5.36 23.51 -5.98
CA SER A 60 5.24 24.84 -6.61
C SER A 60 4.63 25.88 -5.68
N PHE A 61 3.76 25.45 -4.75
CA PHE A 61 3.11 26.33 -3.79
C PHE A 61 3.40 26.01 -2.34
N CYS A 62 3.74 24.78 -1.93
CA CYS A 62 4.07 24.48 -0.53
C CYS A 62 5.52 24.81 -0.16
N THR A 63 5.78 25.00 1.13
CA THR A 63 7.15 25.14 1.66
C THR A 63 7.78 23.76 1.89
N LYS A 64 9.12 23.71 1.92
CA LYS A 64 9.87 22.50 2.32
C LYS A 64 9.50 22.02 3.72
N TYR A 65 9.20 22.95 4.63
CA TYR A 65 8.72 22.63 5.98
C TYR A 65 7.42 21.85 5.89
N PHE A 66 6.34 22.44 5.34
CA PHE A 66 5.04 21.78 5.20
C PHE A 66 5.17 20.38 4.61
N ARG A 67 5.95 20.24 3.54
CA ARG A 67 6.23 18.99 2.85
C ARG A 67 6.86 17.91 3.73
N ASN A 68 7.93 18.27 4.44
CA ASN A 68 8.77 17.32 5.16
C ASN A 68 8.30 17.09 6.61
N THR A 69 7.39 17.92 7.13
CA THR A 69 6.85 17.81 8.49
C THR A 69 5.35 17.51 8.47
N GLU A 70 4.52 18.49 8.11
CA GLU A 70 3.06 18.41 8.21
C GLU A 70 2.47 17.35 7.26
N LEU A 71 2.76 17.46 5.97
CA LEU A 71 2.28 16.53 4.95
C LEU A 71 2.85 15.13 5.19
N LYS A 72 4.15 15.01 5.54
CA LYS A 72 4.78 13.73 5.88
C LYS A 72 4.02 13.02 7.00
N ARG A 73 3.77 13.70 8.11
CA ARG A 73 3.02 13.16 9.26
C ARG A 73 1.61 12.74 8.86
N ARG A 74 0.92 13.55 8.04
CA ARG A 74 -0.40 13.17 7.54
C ARG A 74 -0.35 11.92 6.67
N ARG A 75 0.62 11.82 5.76
CA ARG A 75 0.79 10.65 4.88
C ARG A 75 1.11 9.39 5.68
N GLU A 76 1.97 9.47 6.70
CA GLU A 76 2.24 8.36 7.63
C GLU A 76 0.94 7.79 8.23
N VAL A 77 0.05 8.66 8.73
CA VAL A 77 -1.25 8.25 9.27
C VAL A 77 -2.14 7.62 8.19
N VAL A 78 -2.29 8.27 7.04
CA VAL A 78 -3.16 7.80 5.95
C VAL A 78 -2.72 6.45 5.41
N LEU A 79 -1.42 6.28 5.12
CA LEU A 79 -0.87 5.02 4.61
C LEU A 79 -1.05 3.89 5.62
N PHE A 80 -0.82 4.17 6.90
CA PHE A 80 -1.00 3.17 7.94
C PHE A 80 -2.47 2.75 8.13
N GLU A 81 -3.42 3.70 8.10
CA GLU A 81 -4.84 3.36 8.17
C GLU A 81 -5.30 2.52 6.95
N ARG A 82 -4.72 2.75 5.76
CA ARG A 82 -4.95 1.89 4.58
C ARG A 82 -4.45 0.45 4.79
N GLU A 83 -3.32 0.28 5.49
CA GLU A 83 -2.81 -1.06 5.82
C GLU A 83 -3.63 -1.74 6.93
N LYS A 84 -4.06 -0.98 7.95
CA LYS A 84 -5.01 -1.47 8.98
C LYS A 84 -6.30 -2.00 8.39
N ALA A 85 -6.79 -1.34 7.35
CA ALA A 85 -7.97 -1.79 6.62
C ALA A 85 -7.83 -3.17 5.95
N ARG A 86 -6.61 -3.66 5.76
CA ARG A 86 -6.29 -4.98 5.16
C ARG A 86 -5.88 -6.02 6.21
N MET A 87 -5.90 -5.69 7.49
CA MET A 87 -5.53 -6.63 8.56
C MET A 87 -6.50 -7.81 8.68
N PRO A 88 -7.82 -7.67 8.47
CA PRO A 88 -8.72 -8.83 8.43
C PRO A 88 -8.31 -9.85 7.36
N GLU A 89 -7.91 -9.39 6.17
CA GLU A 89 -7.37 -10.25 5.11
C GLU A 89 -6.05 -10.93 5.50
N THR A 90 -5.31 -10.34 6.45
CA THR A 90 -4.01 -10.83 6.92
C THR A 90 -4.14 -11.80 8.10
N GLN A 91 -5.25 -11.74 8.84
CA GLN A 91 -5.46 -12.51 10.05
C GLN A 91 -5.26 -14.03 9.89
N PRO A 92 -5.78 -14.71 8.85
CA PRO A 92 -5.55 -16.14 8.67
C PRO A 92 -4.07 -16.54 8.67
N GLU A 93 -3.23 -15.71 8.07
CA GLU A 93 -1.79 -15.95 8.01
C GLU A 93 -1.11 -15.74 9.37
N VAL A 94 -1.59 -14.76 10.16
CA VAL A 94 -1.12 -14.54 11.53
C VAL A 94 -1.52 -15.70 12.44
N GLU A 95 -2.75 -16.18 12.32
CA GLU A 95 -3.26 -17.35 13.06
C GLU A 95 -2.44 -18.60 12.74
N ARG A 96 -2.16 -18.84 11.45
CA ARG A 96 -1.28 -19.92 10.98
C ARG A 96 0.08 -19.88 11.68
N ILE A 97 0.70 -18.71 11.73
CA ILE A 97 2.01 -18.52 12.37
C ILE A 97 1.92 -18.79 13.88
N LEU A 98 0.90 -18.27 14.56
CA LEU A 98 0.70 -18.47 15.99
C LEU A 98 0.45 -19.95 16.33
N GLN A 99 -0.38 -20.65 15.56
CA GLN A 99 -0.61 -22.09 15.72
C GLN A 99 0.69 -22.88 15.55
N MET A 100 1.47 -22.59 14.51
CA MET A 100 2.78 -23.21 14.33
C MET A 100 3.75 -22.93 15.49
N ARG A 101 3.74 -21.72 16.07
CA ARG A 101 4.56 -21.38 17.25
C ARG A 101 4.17 -22.22 18.47
N LYS A 102 2.86 -22.36 18.74
CA LYS A 102 2.37 -23.22 19.83
C LYS A 102 2.78 -24.67 19.66
N LEU A 103 2.59 -25.24 18.46
CA LEU A 103 2.96 -26.62 18.17
C LEU A 103 4.47 -26.87 18.34
N ARG A 104 5.33 -25.90 17.98
CA ARG A 104 6.77 -26.00 18.21
C ARG A 104 7.13 -26.02 19.69
N ILE A 105 6.49 -25.19 20.52
CA ILE A 105 6.70 -25.20 21.98
C ILE A 105 6.32 -26.57 22.58
N ILE A 106 5.22 -27.16 22.11
CA ILE A 106 4.81 -28.51 22.53
C ILE A 106 5.86 -29.54 22.12
N LEU A 107 6.33 -29.51 20.87
CA LEU A 107 7.39 -30.41 20.40
C LEU A 107 8.68 -30.30 21.21
N ASP A 108 9.11 -29.08 21.55
CA ASP A 108 10.32 -28.86 22.35
C ASP A 108 10.15 -29.41 23.77
N THR A 109 8.95 -29.29 24.34
CA THR A 109 8.60 -29.87 25.65
C THR A 109 8.61 -31.40 25.60
N GLN A 110 7.93 -32.00 24.62
CA GLN A 110 7.90 -33.45 24.43
C GLN A 110 9.30 -34.01 24.14
N ARG A 111 10.12 -33.29 23.38
CA ARG A 111 11.52 -33.68 23.13
C ARG A 111 12.33 -33.73 24.44
N SER A 112 12.13 -32.78 25.34
CA SER A 112 12.79 -32.78 26.65
C SER A 112 12.32 -33.96 27.50
N GLN A 113 11.02 -34.23 27.56
CA GLN A 113 10.46 -35.40 28.26
C GLN A 113 10.99 -36.72 27.69
N LEU A 114 11.11 -36.81 26.36
CA LEU A 114 11.65 -37.98 25.68
C LEU A 114 13.11 -38.25 26.08
N LEU A 115 13.93 -37.20 26.21
CA LEU A 115 15.31 -37.33 26.68
C LEU A 115 15.39 -37.85 28.12
N GLU A 116 14.52 -37.35 29.00
CA GLU A 116 14.43 -37.82 30.39
C GLU A 116 14.01 -39.29 30.47
N LEU A 117 12.97 -39.68 29.73
CA LEU A 117 12.49 -41.06 29.69
C LEU A 117 13.56 -42.03 29.14
N HIS A 118 14.28 -41.65 28.08
CA HIS A 118 15.39 -42.45 27.55
C HIS A 118 16.52 -42.59 28.57
N HIS A 119 16.87 -41.53 29.29
CA HIS A 119 17.88 -41.59 30.34
C HIS A 119 17.47 -42.54 31.48
N ILE A 120 16.21 -42.51 31.90
CA ILE A 120 15.69 -43.43 32.93
C ILE A 120 15.70 -44.88 32.41
N TYR A 121 15.21 -45.10 31.19
CA TYR A 121 15.15 -46.42 30.58
C TYR A 121 16.53 -47.07 30.39
N GLN A 122 17.54 -46.29 29.98
CA GLN A 122 18.91 -46.78 29.83
C GLN A 122 19.55 -47.19 31.17
N ASN A 123 19.22 -46.47 32.25
CA ASN A 123 19.76 -46.77 33.57
C ASN A 123 19.03 -47.93 34.27
N ASN A 124 17.73 -48.14 34.00
CA ASN A 124 16.91 -49.19 34.63
C ASN A 124 16.05 -49.97 33.61
N PRO A 125 16.65 -50.71 32.67
CA PRO A 125 15.93 -51.30 31.52
C PRO A 125 14.92 -52.41 31.89
N ASN A 126 15.05 -53.02 33.07
CA ASN A 126 14.22 -54.17 33.49
C ASN A 126 13.16 -53.82 34.54
N GLU A 127 13.11 -52.59 35.04
CA GLU A 127 12.26 -52.24 36.19
C GLU A 127 10.86 -51.74 35.80
N ASN A 128 10.63 -51.28 34.56
CA ASN A 128 9.32 -50.75 34.19
C ASN A 128 8.97 -50.84 32.69
N PRO A 129 8.20 -51.86 32.26
CA PRO A 129 7.69 -51.99 30.89
C PRO A 129 6.84 -50.80 30.42
N LEU A 130 6.23 -50.04 31.34
CA LEU A 130 5.38 -48.90 31.01
C LEU A 130 6.16 -47.74 30.37
N ILE A 131 7.44 -47.57 30.72
CA ILE A 131 8.29 -46.51 30.14
C ILE A 131 8.46 -46.71 28.63
N SER A 132 8.56 -47.96 28.16
CA SER A 132 8.63 -48.25 26.72
C SER A 132 7.35 -47.89 25.97
N ILE A 133 6.19 -47.99 26.65
CA ILE A 133 4.88 -47.60 26.12
C ILE A 133 4.78 -46.07 26.06
N GLU A 134 5.16 -45.38 27.13
CA GLU A 134 5.19 -43.91 27.20
C GLU A 134 6.09 -43.30 26.12
N ILE A 135 7.30 -43.84 25.93
CA ILE A 135 8.21 -43.42 24.86
C ILE A 135 7.55 -43.58 23.48
N ARG A 136 6.91 -44.73 23.22
CA ARG A 136 6.23 -45.00 21.94
C ARG A 136 5.06 -44.05 21.72
N ASP A 137 4.25 -43.80 22.75
CA ASP A 137 3.09 -42.94 22.65
C ASP A 137 3.53 -41.48 22.44
N LEU A 138 4.59 -41.04 23.11
CA LEU A 138 5.20 -39.72 22.90
C LEU A 138 5.74 -39.55 21.48
N TYR A 139 6.40 -40.56 20.90
CA TYR A 139 6.81 -40.53 19.49
C TYR A 139 5.62 -40.37 18.53
N ARG A 140 4.51 -41.07 18.78
CA ARG A 140 3.27 -40.95 17.97
C ARG A 140 2.66 -39.56 18.08
N GLU A 141 2.61 -39.00 19.29
CA GLU A 141 2.13 -37.63 19.50
C GLU A 141 3.00 -36.60 18.76
N MET A 142 4.32 -36.73 18.86
CA MET A 142 5.25 -35.87 18.13
C MET A 142 5.05 -35.99 16.61
N GLU A 143 4.89 -37.20 16.08
CA GLU A 143 4.61 -37.42 14.65
C GLU A 143 3.30 -36.74 14.21
N ASN A 144 2.24 -36.84 15.02
CA ASN A 144 0.98 -36.16 14.76
C ASN A 144 1.13 -34.64 14.72
N ILE A 145 1.93 -34.06 15.64
CA ILE A 145 2.21 -32.63 15.64
C ILE A 145 3.02 -32.23 14.39
N TRP A 146 4.02 -33.00 13.99
CA TRP A 146 4.77 -32.75 12.76
C TRP A 146 3.88 -32.76 11.53
N ARG A 147 2.97 -33.75 11.41
CA ARG A 147 1.97 -33.80 10.33
C ARG A 147 1.07 -32.56 10.34
N HIS A 148 0.64 -32.10 11.51
CA HIS A 148 -0.17 -30.89 11.64
C HIS A 148 0.59 -29.63 11.22
N ILE A 149 1.86 -29.48 11.62
CA ILE A 149 2.70 -28.35 11.16
C ILE A 149 2.83 -28.35 9.64
N GLU A 150 2.99 -29.52 9.02
CA GLU A 150 3.09 -29.61 7.57
C GLU A 150 1.76 -29.29 6.88
N GLN A 151 0.63 -29.78 7.41
CA GLN A 151 -0.70 -29.39 6.94
C GLN A 151 -0.92 -27.87 6.98
N LEU A 152 -0.51 -27.21 8.07
CA LEU A 152 -0.60 -25.75 8.21
C LEU A 152 0.32 -25.02 7.21
N ARG A 153 1.44 -25.60 6.77
CA ARG A 153 2.31 -25.01 5.74
C ARG A 153 1.71 -25.14 4.35
N THR A 154 1.11 -26.29 4.04
CA THR A 154 0.59 -26.57 2.70
C THR A 154 -0.78 -25.91 2.49
N ASN A 155 -1.69 -26.05 3.46
CA ASN A 155 -3.10 -25.69 3.29
C ASN A 155 -3.49 -24.41 4.03
N GLY A 156 -2.62 -23.91 4.92
CA GLY A 156 -2.97 -22.80 5.81
C GLY A 156 -3.96 -23.21 6.90
N VAL A 157 -4.64 -22.22 7.46
CA VAL A 157 -5.74 -22.45 8.42
C VAL A 157 -7.05 -22.48 7.64
N ASP A 158 -7.80 -23.57 7.79
CA ASP A 158 -9.13 -23.67 7.19
C ASP A 158 -10.13 -22.87 8.04
N HIS A 159 -10.62 -21.78 7.46
CA HIS A 159 -11.63 -20.94 8.07
C HIS A 159 -13.01 -21.07 7.40
N GLY A 160 -13.16 -21.82 6.31
CA GLY A 160 -14.35 -21.69 5.45
C GLY A 160 -14.60 -20.23 5.01
N GLN A 161 -15.85 -19.88 4.68
CA GLN A 161 -16.25 -18.49 4.44
C GLN A 161 -16.45 -17.74 5.77
N THR A 162 -15.39 -17.47 6.53
CA THR A 162 -15.54 -16.62 7.73
C THR A 162 -15.61 -15.15 7.35
N SER A 163 -16.71 -14.50 7.71
CA SER A 163 -16.76 -13.04 7.79
C SER A 163 -16.22 -12.56 9.14
N PHE A 164 -15.48 -11.44 9.15
CA PHE A 164 -15.06 -10.78 10.38
C PHE A 164 -16.11 -9.74 10.77
N VAL A 165 -16.52 -9.77 12.04
CA VAL A 165 -17.60 -8.92 12.55
C VAL A 165 -17.05 -7.61 13.10
N ARG A 166 -15.94 -7.68 13.86
CA ARG A 166 -15.39 -6.53 14.60
C ARG A 166 -13.92 -6.72 14.94
N GLN A 167 -13.23 -5.63 15.26
CA GLN A 167 -11.89 -5.69 15.88
C GLN A 167 -11.99 -6.29 17.29
N CYS A 168 -10.95 -7.03 17.69
CA CYS A 168 -10.79 -7.59 19.03
C CYS A 168 -10.84 -6.47 20.09
N PRO A 169 -11.65 -6.61 21.16
CA PRO A 169 -11.72 -5.62 22.24
C PRO A 169 -10.47 -5.55 23.13
N HIS A 170 -9.60 -6.56 23.09
CA HIS A 170 -8.40 -6.58 23.91
C HIS A 170 -7.34 -5.62 23.37
N GLU A 171 -6.92 -4.65 24.19
CA GLU A 171 -6.07 -3.52 23.77
C GLU A 171 -4.77 -3.93 23.06
N GLU A 172 -4.11 -4.99 23.53
CA GLU A 172 -2.87 -5.48 22.92
C GLU A 172 -3.10 -6.41 21.71
N CYS A 173 -4.34 -6.82 21.46
CA CYS A 173 -4.68 -7.70 20.36
C CYS A 173 -5.14 -6.91 19.14
N LYS A 174 -4.42 -7.10 18.03
CA LYS A 174 -4.73 -6.48 16.72
C LYS A 174 -5.58 -7.38 15.82
N GLY A 175 -6.25 -8.37 16.41
CA GLY A 175 -7.09 -9.33 15.70
C GLY A 175 -8.51 -8.83 15.51
N PHE A 176 -9.29 -9.69 14.85
CA PHE A 176 -10.70 -9.48 14.54
C PHE A 176 -11.49 -10.71 14.99
N LEU A 177 -12.71 -10.46 15.46
CA LEU A 177 -13.66 -11.47 15.89
C LEU A 177 -14.37 -12.07 14.67
N ASN A 178 -14.49 -13.39 14.65
CA ASN A 178 -15.34 -14.09 13.71
C ASN A 178 -16.83 -14.03 14.13
N GLU A 179 -17.73 -14.67 13.39
CA GLU A 179 -19.17 -14.73 13.66
C GLU A 179 -19.54 -15.37 15.02
N ASN A 180 -18.65 -16.21 15.53
CA ASN A 180 -18.75 -16.85 16.85
C ASN A 180 -18.18 -15.98 17.97
N TRP A 181 -17.77 -14.74 17.66
CA TRP A 181 -17.16 -13.81 18.62
C TRP A 181 -15.86 -14.34 19.25
N TYR A 182 -15.15 -15.15 18.48
CA TYR A 182 -13.84 -15.69 18.81
C TYR A 182 -12.75 -14.93 18.05
N CYS A 183 -11.67 -14.60 18.76
CA CYS A 183 -10.47 -14.01 18.18
C CYS A 183 -9.39 -15.10 18.02
N GLY A 184 -9.00 -15.45 16.79
CA GLY A 184 -7.94 -16.44 16.57
C GLY A 184 -6.51 -15.94 16.87
N LEU A 185 -6.31 -14.63 17.09
CA LEU A 185 -5.01 -14.10 17.50
C LEU A 185 -4.72 -14.29 18.99
N CYS A 186 -5.72 -14.13 19.85
CA CYS A 186 -5.56 -14.27 21.30
C CYS A 186 -6.28 -15.48 21.88
N ASP A 187 -6.96 -16.27 21.04
CA ASP A 187 -7.74 -17.47 21.38
C ASP A 187 -8.81 -17.25 22.45
N LYS A 188 -9.41 -16.06 22.48
CA LYS A 188 -10.43 -15.69 23.46
C LYS A 188 -11.80 -15.54 22.81
N HIS A 189 -12.83 -15.91 23.57
CA HIS A 189 -14.23 -15.66 23.23
C HIS A 189 -14.71 -14.38 23.91
N TYR A 190 -15.58 -13.64 23.22
CA TYR A 190 -16.14 -12.39 23.70
C TYR A 190 -17.66 -12.46 23.69
N CYS A 191 -18.30 -11.78 24.63
CA CYS A 191 -19.75 -11.74 24.73
C CYS A 191 -20.35 -10.88 23.62
N LYS A 192 -21.36 -11.40 22.91
CA LYS A 192 -22.05 -10.67 21.83
C LYS A 192 -22.81 -9.42 22.28
N LYS A 193 -23.17 -9.35 23.58
CA LYS A 193 -24.01 -8.30 24.15
C LYS A 193 -23.17 -7.14 24.70
N CYS A 194 -22.19 -7.44 25.55
CA CYS A 194 -21.38 -6.42 26.23
C CYS A 194 -19.96 -6.25 25.65
N ASN A 195 -19.54 -7.08 24.68
CA ASN A 195 -18.17 -7.12 24.12
C ASN A 195 -17.05 -7.46 25.14
N GLU A 196 -17.39 -7.89 26.35
CA GLU A 196 -16.41 -8.27 27.36
C GLU A 196 -15.90 -9.71 27.13
N LEU A 197 -14.79 -10.05 27.80
CA LEU A 197 -14.22 -11.39 27.76
C LEU A 197 -15.22 -12.39 28.35
N LEU A 198 -15.51 -13.46 27.60
CA LEU A 198 -16.39 -14.53 28.06
C LEU A 198 -15.64 -15.47 29.00
N THR A 199 -16.06 -15.52 30.26
CA THR A 199 -15.63 -16.47 31.29
C THR A 199 -16.79 -17.39 31.68
N ASP A 200 -16.52 -18.51 32.35
CA ASP A 200 -17.56 -19.48 32.73
C ASP A 200 -18.66 -18.84 33.61
N ASP A 201 -18.29 -17.90 34.47
CA ASP A 201 -19.20 -17.14 35.35
C ASP A 201 -19.62 -15.77 34.77
N HIS A 202 -19.53 -15.58 33.44
CA HIS A 202 -19.82 -14.27 32.84
C HIS A 202 -21.30 -13.91 32.91
N GLU A 203 -21.61 -12.89 33.72
CA GLU A 203 -22.90 -12.21 33.75
C GLU A 203 -22.71 -10.78 33.22
N CYS A 204 -23.48 -10.40 32.20
CA CYS A 204 -23.35 -9.07 31.62
C CYS A 204 -23.88 -8.01 32.58
N ASP A 205 -23.11 -6.96 32.83
CA ASP A 205 -23.63 -5.75 33.46
C ASP A 205 -24.73 -5.13 32.56
N PRO A 206 -25.96 -4.95 33.07
CA PRO A 206 -27.03 -4.29 32.32
C PRO A 206 -26.65 -2.92 31.77
N GLN A 207 -25.83 -2.15 32.48
CA GLN A 207 -25.39 -0.82 32.02
C GLN A 207 -24.45 -0.92 30.82
N THR A 208 -23.53 -1.89 30.83
CA THR A 208 -22.62 -2.14 29.70
C THR A 208 -23.41 -2.63 28.48
N VAL A 209 -24.42 -3.49 28.68
CA VAL A 209 -25.29 -3.94 27.59
C VAL A 209 -26.07 -2.78 26.99
N GLU A 210 -26.70 -1.92 27.81
CA GLU A 210 -27.44 -0.76 27.33
C GLU A 210 -26.54 0.22 26.57
N THR A 211 -25.33 0.46 27.08
CA THR A 211 -24.30 1.27 26.41
C THR A 211 -23.93 0.67 25.05
N MET A 212 -23.73 -0.65 25.00
CA MET A 212 -23.39 -1.35 23.77
C MET A 212 -24.55 -1.39 22.77
N GLU A 213 -25.79 -1.50 23.23
CA GLU A 213 -26.99 -1.41 22.40
C GLU A 213 -27.14 0.00 21.80
N LEU A 214 -26.95 1.05 22.61
CA LEU A 214 -26.92 2.43 22.14
C LEU A 214 -25.82 2.65 21.09
N LEU A 215 -24.60 2.15 21.36
CA LEU A 215 -23.50 2.21 20.41
C LEU A 215 -23.83 1.47 19.12
N ASN A 216 -24.35 0.25 19.18
CA ASN A 216 -24.67 -0.55 18.00
C ASN A 216 -25.89 -0.01 17.21
N ARG A 217 -26.77 0.77 17.85
CA ARG A 217 -27.88 1.45 17.18
C ARG A 217 -27.37 2.60 16.31
N ASP A 218 -26.47 3.40 16.87
CA ASP A 218 -26.01 4.63 16.25
C ASP A 218 -24.72 4.43 15.43
N SER A 219 -24.09 3.25 15.56
CA SER A 219 -22.85 2.87 14.88
C SER A 219 -22.82 1.41 14.43
N LYS A 220 -22.13 1.13 13.31
CA LYS A 220 -21.86 -0.22 12.82
C LYS A 220 -20.40 -0.37 12.45
N SER A 221 -19.85 -1.55 12.67
CA SER A 221 -18.51 -1.88 12.22
C SER A 221 -18.46 -2.02 10.70
N CYS A 222 -17.41 -1.46 10.10
CA CYS A 222 -17.13 -1.65 8.69
C CYS A 222 -16.89 -3.15 8.41
N PRO A 223 -17.54 -3.74 7.41
CA PRO A 223 -17.36 -5.14 7.06
C PRO A 223 -15.95 -5.46 6.54
N LYS A 224 -15.19 -4.45 6.08
CA LYS A 224 -13.83 -4.63 5.58
C LYS A 224 -12.75 -4.45 6.65
N CYS A 225 -12.88 -3.46 7.53
CA CYS A 225 -11.82 -3.08 8.47
C CYS A 225 -12.22 -3.09 9.94
N GLY A 226 -13.47 -3.45 10.27
CA GLY A 226 -13.98 -3.51 11.64
C GLY A 226 -14.17 -2.17 12.35
N THR A 227 -13.69 -1.05 11.77
CA THR A 227 -13.84 0.29 12.36
C THR A 227 -15.31 0.65 12.54
N VAL A 228 -15.65 1.15 13.72
CA VAL A 228 -16.99 1.62 14.05
C VAL A 228 -17.30 2.91 13.28
N ILE A 229 -18.34 2.89 12.48
CA ILE A 229 -18.84 4.01 11.67
C ILE A 229 -20.18 4.44 12.24
N TYR A 230 -20.36 5.72 12.49
CA TYR A 230 -21.65 6.28 12.91
C TYR A 230 -22.54 6.57 11.71
N LYS A 231 -23.84 6.35 11.85
CA LYS A 231 -24.79 6.67 10.79
C LYS A 231 -24.97 8.19 10.69
N THR A 232 -24.49 8.80 9.61
CA THR A 232 -24.96 10.12 9.20
C THR A 232 -26.33 9.94 8.52
N SER A 233 -27.30 10.78 8.82
CA SER A 233 -28.67 10.66 8.31
C SER A 233 -28.71 10.58 6.78
N GLY A 234 -29.39 9.59 6.20
CA GLY A 234 -29.47 9.41 4.75
C GLY A 234 -29.55 7.96 4.25
N CYS A 235 -29.03 7.77 3.02
CA CYS A 235 -29.06 6.55 2.20
C CYS A 235 -28.53 5.29 2.91
N ALA A 236 -28.98 4.11 2.48
CA ALA A 236 -28.50 2.84 3.01
C ALA A 236 -27.04 2.53 2.59
N GLN A 237 -26.56 3.05 1.46
CA GLN A 237 -25.17 2.91 1.03
C GLN A 237 -24.26 3.78 1.91
N MET A 238 -23.45 3.15 2.74
CA MET A 238 -22.52 3.81 3.67
C MET A 238 -21.08 3.69 3.18
N TRP A 239 -20.26 4.65 3.58
CA TRP A 239 -18.85 4.72 3.20
C TRP A 239 -17.97 4.72 4.44
N CYS A 240 -17.10 3.72 4.55
CA CYS A 240 -16.09 3.74 5.60
C CYS A 240 -15.01 4.78 5.27
N THR A 241 -14.89 5.83 6.09
CA THR A 241 -13.84 6.84 5.93
C THR A 241 -12.43 6.33 6.26
N SER A 242 -12.32 5.22 7.00
CA SER A 242 -11.03 4.58 7.31
C SER A 242 -10.54 3.72 6.13
N CYS A 243 -11.36 2.77 5.65
CA CYS A 243 -10.95 1.82 4.60
C CYS A 243 -11.50 2.11 3.20
N HIS A 244 -12.27 3.19 3.04
CA HIS A 244 -12.81 3.65 1.75
C HIS A 244 -13.62 2.57 1.03
N THR A 245 -14.42 1.83 1.79
CA THR A 245 -15.27 0.76 1.27
C THR A 245 -16.72 1.18 1.38
N ALA A 246 -17.43 1.10 0.26
CA ALA A 246 -18.87 1.23 0.20
C ALA A 246 -19.51 -0.09 0.63
N PHE A 247 -20.48 0.00 1.53
CA PHE A 247 -21.25 -1.16 1.97
C PHE A 247 -22.67 -0.73 2.31
N ASP A 248 -23.61 -1.65 2.18
CA ASP A 248 -24.99 -1.40 2.60
C ASP A 248 -25.04 -1.41 4.14
N TRP A 249 -25.54 -0.34 4.74
CA TRP A 249 -25.72 -0.18 6.18
C TRP A 249 -26.62 -1.26 6.79
N ARG A 250 -27.64 -1.71 6.07
CA ARG A 250 -28.61 -2.70 6.55
C ARG A 250 -28.00 -4.09 6.53
N THR A 251 -27.35 -4.47 5.43
CA THR A 251 -26.89 -5.85 5.21
C THR A 251 -25.41 -6.07 5.52
N GLY A 252 -24.60 -5.01 5.61
CA GLY A 252 -23.15 -5.11 5.77
C GLY A 252 -22.42 -5.64 4.52
N GLN A 253 -23.12 -5.88 3.41
CA GLN A 253 -22.48 -6.34 2.19
C GLN A 253 -21.65 -5.24 1.55
N ILE A 254 -20.41 -5.56 1.21
CA ILE A 254 -19.54 -4.69 0.41
C ILE A 254 -20.18 -4.53 -0.97
N GLU A 255 -20.52 -3.30 -1.33
CA GLU A 255 -21.16 -3.02 -2.61
C GLU A 255 -20.08 -2.89 -3.70
N THR A 256 -20.05 -3.86 -4.62
CA THR A 256 -19.14 -3.91 -5.77
C THR A 256 -19.80 -3.46 -7.09
N GLY A 257 -21.10 -3.13 -7.04
CA GLY A 257 -21.95 -2.84 -8.20
C GLY A 257 -21.92 -1.38 -8.68
N ARG A 258 -23.02 -0.92 -9.30
CA ARG A 258 -23.18 0.44 -9.82
C ARG A 258 -23.29 1.43 -8.65
N ILE A 259 -22.14 1.89 -8.18
CA ILE A 259 -22.02 2.85 -7.10
C ILE A 259 -22.64 4.19 -7.55
N HIS A 260 -23.74 4.60 -6.91
CA HIS A 260 -24.40 5.90 -7.14
C HIS A 260 -23.66 7.09 -6.49
N ASN A 261 -22.39 6.89 -6.15
CA ASN A 261 -21.50 7.93 -5.67
C ASN A 261 -20.92 8.70 -6.88
N PRO A 262 -21.17 10.02 -7.00
CA PRO A 262 -20.61 10.86 -8.07
C PRO A 262 -19.08 10.73 -8.23
N HIS A 263 -18.36 10.38 -7.16
CA HIS A 263 -16.91 10.21 -7.15
C HIS A 263 -16.41 8.92 -7.86
N PHE A 264 -17.23 7.87 -7.94
CA PHE A 264 -16.86 6.60 -8.60
C PHE A 264 -16.89 6.70 -10.13
N ILE A 265 -17.84 7.47 -10.67
CA ILE A 265 -18.00 7.68 -12.12
C ILE A 265 -16.84 8.52 -12.68
N GLU A 266 -16.27 9.40 -11.86
CA GLU A 266 -15.12 10.25 -12.21
C GLU A 266 -13.79 9.47 -12.26
N PHE A 267 -13.65 8.45 -11.39
CA PHE A 267 -12.49 7.55 -11.34
C PHE A 267 -12.36 6.69 -12.61
N LYS A 268 -13.49 6.14 -13.10
CA LYS A 268 -13.51 5.26 -14.27
C LYS A 268 -13.22 5.97 -15.61
N LYS A 269 -13.38 7.29 -15.67
CA LYS A 269 -13.07 8.10 -16.87
C LYS A 269 -11.59 8.50 -16.98
N LYS A 270 -10.80 8.42 -15.90
CA LYS A 270 -9.40 8.90 -15.87
C LYS A 270 -8.35 7.80 -16.08
N THR A 271 -8.72 6.52 -16.06
CA THR A 271 -7.76 5.39 -16.12
C THR A 271 -7.36 4.95 -17.54
N MET A 272 -7.92 5.55 -18.59
CA MET A 272 -7.56 5.24 -19.98
C MET A 272 -7.08 6.49 -20.70
N SER A 273 -5.79 6.78 -20.56
CA SER A 273 -5.04 7.55 -21.54
C SER A 273 -3.57 7.13 -21.52
N SER A 274 -3.34 5.82 -21.69
CA SER A 274 -2.08 5.35 -22.27
C SER A 274 -2.24 5.36 -23.78
N ARG A 275 -1.19 5.75 -24.51
CA ARG A 275 -1.09 5.50 -25.96
C ARG A 275 -1.50 4.05 -26.23
N GLU A 276 -2.25 3.81 -27.30
CA GLU A 276 -2.61 2.45 -27.67
C GLU A 276 -1.34 1.60 -27.78
N HIS A 277 -1.39 0.38 -27.25
CA HIS A 277 -0.26 -0.57 -27.20
C HIS A 277 0.25 -0.99 -28.60
N GLY A 278 -0.27 -0.39 -29.68
CA GLY A 278 0.14 -0.59 -31.06
C GLY A 278 0.51 0.68 -31.82
N ASP A 279 0.58 1.85 -31.16
CA ASP A 279 1.03 3.10 -31.78
C ASP A 279 2.57 3.16 -31.77
N ILE A 280 3.18 2.22 -32.49
CA ILE A 280 4.60 2.25 -32.81
C ILE A 280 4.70 3.06 -34.11
N PRO A 281 5.23 4.31 -34.10
CA PRO A 281 5.53 4.99 -35.34
C PRO A 281 6.40 4.06 -36.20
N CYS A 282 5.95 3.83 -37.43
CA CYS A 282 6.40 2.78 -38.33
C CYS A 282 7.89 2.39 -38.15
N GLY A 283 8.14 1.33 -37.37
CA GLY A 283 9.47 0.74 -37.16
C GLY A 283 10.09 0.89 -35.75
N GLY A 284 9.56 1.74 -34.86
CA GLY A 284 10.08 1.90 -33.49
C GLY A 284 11.52 2.45 -33.43
N THR A 285 12.18 2.40 -32.26
CA THR A 285 13.59 2.83 -32.10
C THR A 285 14.51 2.01 -33.01
N PRO A 286 15.31 2.65 -33.88
CA PRO A 286 16.14 1.89 -34.81
C PRO A 286 17.33 1.20 -34.19
N THR A 287 17.57 -0.04 -34.63
CA THR A 287 18.71 -0.86 -34.20
C THR A 287 20.05 -0.20 -34.53
N PHE A 288 21.08 -0.46 -33.71
CA PHE A 288 22.44 -0.06 -34.02
C PHE A 288 22.92 -0.54 -35.40
N ARG A 289 22.40 -1.69 -35.86
CA ARG A 289 22.69 -2.22 -37.18
C ARG A 289 22.14 -1.31 -38.28
N GLU A 290 20.86 -0.95 -38.19
CA GLU A 290 20.22 -0.02 -39.13
C GLU A 290 20.99 1.30 -39.21
N LEU A 291 21.30 1.91 -38.05
CA LEU A 291 22.04 3.17 -37.98
C LEU A 291 23.44 3.07 -38.61
N ARG A 292 24.17 1.98 -38.35
CA ARG A 292 25.50 1.78 -38.96
C ARG A 292 25.44 1.53 -40.46
N THR A 293 24.42 0.82 -40.94
CA THR A 293 24.27 0.54 -42.38
C THR A 293 24.08 1.83 -43.20
N ILE A 294 23.40 2.82 -42.63
CA ILE A 294 23.22 4.13 -43.28
C ILE A 294 24.37 5.12 -43.03
N GLY A 295 25.42 4.72 -42.31
CA GLY A 295 26.57 5.57 -42.04
C GLY A 295 26.33 6.62 -40.95
N ALA A 296 25.48 6.34 -39.95
CA ALA A 296 25.22 7.25 -38.84
C ALA A 296 26.50 7.75 -38.16
N SER A 297 26.54 9.04 -37.85
CA SER A 297 27.66 9.65 -37.15
C SER A 297 27.80 9.11 -35.72
N ASN A 298 29.01 9.21 -35.13
CA ASN A 298 29.25 8.80 -33.74
C ASN A 298 28.32 9.50 -32.74
N LYS A 299 27.88 10.74 -33.06
CA LYS A 299 26.96 11.51 -32.23
C LYS A 299 25.54 10.93 -32.26
N ILE A 300 25.03 10.55 -33.45
CA ILE A 300 23.75 9.83 -33.56
C ILE A 300 23.81 8.50 -32.82
N LEU A 301 24.94 7.78 -32.91
CA LEU A 301 25.13 6.53 -32.19
C LEU A 301 25.16 6.73 -30.66
N SER A 302 25.74 7.82 -30.14
CA SER A 302 25.72 8.08 -28.68
C SER A 302 24.31 8.41 -28.19
N PHE A 303 23.52 9.15 -28.97
CA PHE A 303 22.10 9.35 -28.69
C PHE A 303 21.30 8.04 -28.68
N ALA A 304 21.55 7.13 -29.63
CA ALA A 304 20.93 5.83 -29.63
C ALA A 304 21.24 5.06 -28.33
N ILE A 305 22.50 5.09 -27.84
CA ILE A 305 22.86 4.47 -26.55
C ILE A 305 22.00 5.02 -25.41
N ILE A 306 21.79 6.33 -25.35
CA ILE A 306 20.96 6.98 -24.32
C ILE A 306 19.51 6.47 -24.40
N VAL A 307 18.91 6.47 -25.59
CA VAL A 307 17.53 6.00 -25.82
C VAL A 307 17.38 4.54 -25.38
N TYR A 308 18.28 3.67 -25.81
CA TYR A 308 18.29 2.25 -25.42
C TYR A 308 18.48 2.04 -23.93
N GLN A 309 19.32 2.85 -23.29
CA GLN A 309 19.51 2.79 -21.86
C GLN A 309 18.22 3.16 -21.12
N CYS A 310 17.54 4.24 -21.53
CA CYS A 310 16.25 4.63 -20.96
C CYS A 310 15.18 3.55 -21.16
N GLU A 311 15.08 2.96 -22.35
CA GLU A 311 14.13 1.87 -22.64
C GLU A 311 14.39 0.65 -21.75
N ARG A 312 15.67 0.25 -21.63
CA ARG A 312 16.06 -0.86 -20.76
C ARG A 312 15.75 -0.56 -19.31
N ASP A 313 16.12 0.63 -18.83
CA ASP A 313 15.91 0.99 -17.44
C ASP A 313 14.40 1.06 -17.11
N LEU A 314 13.56 1.55 -18.03
CA LEU A 314 12.09 1.49 -17.91
C LEU A 314 11.57 0.06 -17.77
N MET A 315 12.06 -0.86 -18.60
CA MET A 315 11.64 -2.26 -18.58
C MET A 315 11.86 -2.93 -17.22
N PHE A 316 12.91 -2.51 -16.49
CA PHE A 316 13.26 -3.07 -15.18
C PHE A 316 12.78 -2.22 -13.99
N MET A 317 12.11 -1.09 -14.22
CA MET A 317 11.53 -0.30 -13.13
C MET A 317 10.26 -0.96 -12.59
N ASP A 318 10.28 -1.33 -11.32
CA ASP A 318 9.07 -1.71 -10.60
C ASP A 318 8.34 -0.49 -10.05
N LEU A 319 7.19 -0.16 -10.67
CA LEU A 319 6.29 0.90 -10.25
C LEU A 319 5.02 0.37 -9.56
N GLN A 320 4.97 -0.95 -9.31
CA GLN A 320 3.83 -1.57 -8.64
C GLN A 320 3.75 -1.12 -7.18
N PRO A 321 2.53 -1.06 -6.61
CA PRO A 321 2.37 -0.85 -5.18
C PRO A 321 3.11 -1.94 -4.38
N PRO A 322 3.82 -1.60 -3.30
CA PRO A 322 4.52 -2.59 -2.48
C PRO A 322 3.53 -3.56 -1.83
N ASP A 323 3.89 -4.85 -1.79
CA ASP A 323 3.17 -5.79 -0.95
C ASP A 323 3.64 -5.69 0.51
N ASN A 324 2.75 -5.19 1.35
CA ASN A 324 2.99 -4.97 2.77
C ASN A 324 2.48 -6.11 3.67
N LEU A 325 2.18 -7.31 3.12
CA LEU A 325 1.69 -8.45 3.90
C LEU A 325 2.57 -8.77 5.11
N GLN A 326 3.89 -8.90 4.91
CA GLN A 326 4.82 -9.21 5.99
C GLN A 326 4.86 -8.10 7.06
N LEU A 327 4.75 -6.83 6.65
CA LEU A 327 4.68 -5.72 7.59
C LEU A 327 3.39 -5.78 8.43
N ARG A 328 2.25 -6.10 7.82
CA ARG A 328 0.99 -6.30 8.54
C ARG A 328 1.09 -7.45 9.54
N ILE A 329 1.68 -8.59 9.13
CA ILE A 329 1.91 -9.76 10.01
C ILE A 329 2.74 -9.36 11.24
N SER A 330 3.92 -8.76 11.04
CA SER A 330 4.79 -8.35 12.15
C SER A 330 4.11 -7.33 13.08
N TYR A 331 3.31 -6.40 12.52
CA TYR A 331 2.54 -5.47 13.34
C TYR A 331 1.48 -6.19 14.17
N MET A 332 0.70 -7.10 13.56
CA MET A 332 -0.36 -7.86 14.22
C MET A 332 0.16 -8.81 15.29
N LEU A 333 1.38 -9.33 15.13
CA LEU A 333 2.10 -10.15 16.12
C LEU A 333 2.75 -9.33 17.25
N ASN A 334 2.58 -8.01 17.27
CA ASN A 334 3.26 -7.09 18.22
C ASN A 334 4.80 -7.10 18.11
N GLU A 335 5.36 -7.54 16.99
CA GLU A 335 6.80 -7.55 16.71
C GLU A 335 7.29 -6.24 16.06
N MET A 336 6.35 -5.36 15.71
CA MET A 336 6.63 -4.05 15.13
C MET A 336 5.76 -2.96 15.76
N SER A 337 6.39 -1.83 16.07
CA SER A 337 5.69 -0.63 16.54
C SER A 337 4.97 0.08 15.40
N GLU A 338 3.90 0.80 15.74
CA GLU A 338 3.15 1.63 14.80
C GLU A 338 4.03 2.72 14.16
N GLU A 339 4.90 3.37 14.95
CA GLU A 339 5.79 4.42 14.48
C GLU A 339 6.79 3.91 13.43
N TYR A 340 7.33 2.71 13.65
CA TYR A 340 8.24 2.09 12.71
C TYR A 340 7.52 1.69 11.41
N PHE A 341 6.32 1.11 11.53
CA PHE A 341 5.51 0.76 10.36
C PHE A 341 5.17 1.98 9.50
N LYS A 342 4.68 3.06 10.13
CA LYS A 342 4.42 4.36 9.48
C LYS A 342 5.64 4.89 8.73
N THR A 343 6.82 4.80 9.36
CA THR A 343 8.08 5.24 8.75
C THR A 343 8.43 4.42 7.50
N ILE A 344 8.24 3.09 7.53
CA ILE A 344 8.48 2.23 6.36
C ILE A 344 7.55 2.59 5.21
N LEU A 345 6.24 2.70 5.49
CA LEU A 345 5.22 3.03 4.48
C LEU A 345 5.52 4.38 3.80
N GLN A 346 5.88 5.39 4.59
CA GLN A 346 6.24 6.70 4.07
C GLN A 346 7.50 6.65 3.19
N ARG A 347 8.50 5.83 3.54
CA ARG A 347 9.71 5.64 2.73
C ARG A 347 9.40 4.97 1.40
N GLN A 348 8.57 3.92 1.41
CA GLN A 348 8.11 3.23 0.20
C GLN A 348 7.36 4.19 -0.73
N GLU A 349 6.41 4.98 -0.21
CA GLU A 349 5.69 5.99 -0.98
C GLU A 349 6.67 6.99 -1.63
N LYS A 350 7.60 7.55 -0.84
CA LYS A 350 8.60 8.49 -1.35
C LYS A 350 9.49 7.87 -2.44
N PHE A 351 9.83 6.60 -2.31
CA PHE A 351 10.60 5.87 -3.31
C PHE A 351 9.79 5.70 -4.60
N LEU A 352 8.54 5.25 -4.52
CA LEU A 352 7.67 5.10 -5.68
C LEU A 352 7.39 6.43 -6.39
N ASP A 353 7.11 7.49 -5.65
CA ASP A 353 6.95 8.85 -6.21
C ASP A 353 8.19 9.24 -7.03
N LYS A 354 9.38 9.01 -6.47
CA LYS A 354 10.64 9.30 -7.16
C LYS A 354 10.80 8.43 -8.40
N SER A 355 10.53 7.13 -8.31
CA SER A 355 10.65 6.21 -9.44
C SER A 355 9.69 6.59 -10.57
N ARG A 356 8.46 7.02 -10.26
CA ARG A 356 7.50 7.55 -11.25
C ARG A 356 7.97 8.85 -11.90
N ASP A 357 8.50 9.79 -11.10
CA ASP A 357 9.05 11.04 -11.65
C ASP A 357 10.20 10.74 -12.63
N ILE A 358 11.03 9.73 -12.36
CA ILE A 358 12.12 9.32 -13.26
C ILE A 358 11.59 8.59 -14.50
N SER A 359 10.64 7.66 -14.31
CA SER A 359 10.09 6.87 -15.42
C SER A 359 9.43 7.75 -16.47
N GLN A 360 8.74 8.82 -16.06
CA GLN A 360 8.14 9.78 -17.00
C GLN A 360 9.18 10.45 -17.92
N ILE A 361 10.37 10.76 -17.39
CA ILE A 361 11.45 11.35 -18.18
C ILE A 361 12.10 10.32 -19.08
N PHE A 362 12.33 9.11 -18.58
CA PHE A 362 12.84 8.03 -19.44
C PHE A 362 11.85 7.71 -20.57
N GLU A 363 10.54 7.68 -20.30
CA GLU A 363 9.51 7.44 -21.31
C GLU A 363 9.49 8.56 -22.36
N MET A 364 9.62 9.82 -21.94
CA MET A 364 9.75 10.96 -22.85
C MET A 364 10.98 10.83 -23.76
N ILE A 365 12.15 10.46 -23.20
CA ILE A 365 13.39 10.27 -23.96
C ILE A 365 13.26 9.08 -24.92
N SER A 366 12.74 7.96 -24.46
CA SER A 366 12.56 6.74 -25.25
C SER A 366 11.63 6.99 -26.44
N ASN A 367 10.47 7.61 -26.20
CA ASN A 367 9.50 7.90 -27.24
C ASN A 367 10.03 8.98 -28.21
N THR A 368 10.38 10.16 -27.70
CA THR A 368 10.78 11.29 -28.55
C THR A 368 12.11 11.03 -29.25
N GLY A 369 13.07 10.44 -28.54
CA GLY A 369 14.38 10.10 -29.09
C GLY A 369 14.31 8.94 -30.08
N GLY A 370 13.49 7.92 -29.80
CA GLY A 370 13.21 6.83 -30.75
C GLY A 370 12.62 7.37 -32.07
N ASP A 371 11.65 8.28 -31.98
CA ASP A 371 11.02 8.93 -33.13
C ASP A 371 12.03 9.76 -33.95
N LEU A 372 12.87 10.54 -33.28
CA LEU A 372 13.92 11.33 -33.94
C LEU A 372 14.95 10.45 -34.66
N LEU A 373 15.37 9.35 -34.03
CA LEU A 373 16.27 8.38 -34.68
C LEU A 373 15.60 7.70 -35.87
N ARG A 374 14.30 7.42 -35.80
CA ARG A 374 13.55 6.85 -36.92
C ARG A 374 13.41 7.85 -38.07
N GLN A 375 13.17 9.13 -37.79
CA GLN A 375 13.18 10.19 -38.79
C GLN A 375 14.54 10.31 -39.49
N TYR A 376 15.64 10.17 -38.75
CA TYR A 376 16.98 10.16 -39.33
C TYR A 376 17.21 9.02 -40.35
N ILE A 377 16.62 7.85 -40.11
CA ILE A 377 16.68 6.73 -41.07
C ILE A 377 15.92 7.04 -42.36
N LEU A 378 14.77 7.70 -42.23
CA LEU A 378 13.91 8.03 -43.37
C LEU A 378 14.48 9.18 -44.21
N ASP A 379 15.13 10.14 -43.55
CA ASP A 379 15.63 11.38 -44.17
C ASP A 379 16.93 11.83 -43.49
N GLN A 380 18.07 11.50 -44.11
CA GLN A 380 19.39 11.85 -43.61
C GLN A 380 19.72 13.34 -43.77
N GLU A 381 18.99 14.09 -44.62
CA GLU A 381 19.24 15.53 -44.81
C GLU A 381 18.93 16.33 -43.54
N LYS A 382 18.07 15.79 -42.67
CA LYS A 382 17.71 16.37 -41.36
C LYS A 382 18.71 16.11 -40.24
N HIS A 383 19.90 15.58 -40.56
CA HIS A 383 20.92 15.21 -39.58
C HIS A 383 21.17 16.31 -38.52
N ASP A 384 21.42 17.54 -38.95
CA ASP A 384 21.79 18.63 -38.05
C ASP A 384 20.62 19.10 -37.17
N GLU A 385 19.41 19.15 -37.74
CA GLU A 385 18.18 19.46 -36.99
C GLU A 385 17.91 18.39 -35.92
N ILE A 386 18.05 17.11 -36.28
CA ILE A 386 17.82 15.99 -35.36
C ILE A 386 18.85 16.03 -34.22
N ILE A 387 20.13 16.29 -34.50
CA ILE A 387 21.14 16.46 -33.46
C ILE A 387 20.77 17.61 -32.52
N GLU A 388 20.39 18.77 -33.05
CA GLU A 388 20.02 19.93 -32.23
C GLU A 388 18.83 19.63 -31.30
N ILE A 389 17.80 18.94 -31.81
CA ILE A 389 16.63 18.55 -31.00
C ILE A 389 17.03 17.52 -29.95
N MET A 390 17.87 16.53 -30.29
CA MET A 390 18.34 15.51 -29.36
C MET A 390 19.21 16.11 -28.24
N GLU A 391 20.07 17.09 -28.55
CA GLU A 391 20.85 17.82 -27.54
C GLU A 391 19.92 18.56 -26.57
N LYS A 392 18.93 19.30 -27.09
CA LYS A 392 17.93 19.99 -26.26
C LYS A 392 17.11 19.02 -25.40
N LEU A 393 16.75 17.86 -25.93
CA LEU A 393 16.02 16.81 -25.19
C LEU A 393 16.85 16.27 -24.03
N VAL A 394 18.15 16.01 -24.27
CA VAL A 394 19.09 15.55 -23.23
C VAL A 394 19.30 16.63 -22.18
N ASP A 395 19.56 17.88 -22.58
CA ASP A 395 19.78 19.00 -21.66
C ASP A 395 18.57 19.25 -20.77
N TYR A 396 17.36 19.27 -21.35
CA TYR A 396 16.11 19.40 -20.62
C TYR A 396 15.92 18.26 -19.60
N SER A 397 16.21 17.02 -20.00
CA SER A 397 16.12 15.86 -19.12
C SER A 397 17.10 15.96 -17.94
N ASP A 398 18.31 16.43 -18.20
CA ASP A 398 19.38 16.64 -17.21
C ASP A 398 19.04 17.75 -16.19
N GLU A 399 18.38 18.80 -16.65
CA GLU A 399 17.81 19.85 -15.79
C GLU A 399 16.74 19.28 -14.86
N ILE A 400 15.80 18.50 -15.40
CA ILE A 400 14.76 17.84 -14.59
C ILE A 400 15.39 16.85 -13.60
N PHE A 401 16.37 16.05 -14.01
CA PHE A 401 17.08 15.16 -13.09
C PHE A 401 17.73 15.92 -11.93
N THR A 402 18.20 17.15 -12.17
CA THR A 402 18.70 18.02 -11.10
C THR A 402 17.58 18.48 -10.17
N VAL A 403 16.39 18.78 -10.69
CA VAL A 403 15.20 19.09 -9.88
C VAL A 403 14.76 17.88 -9.06
N ILE A 404 14.67 16.68 -9.65
CA ILE A 404 14.31 15.43 -8.95
C ILE A 404 15.30 15.13 -7.83
N ARG A 405 16.62 15.20 -8.10
CA ARG A 405 17.66 14.99 -7.08
C ARG A 405 17.51 15.94 -5.89
N LYS A 406 17.26 17.23 -6.16
CA LYS A 406 17.01 18.24 -5.12
C LYS A 406 15.70 17.97 -4.35
N ARG A 407 14.63 17.58 -5.05
CA ARG A 407 13.30 17.29 -4.47
C ARG A 407 13.34 16.14 -3.48
N TYR A 408 14.01 15.05 -3.83
CA TYR A 408 14.05 13.83 -3.02
C TYR A 408 15.27 13.72 -2.11
N ASN A 409 16.24 14.64 -2.22
CA ASN A 409 17.57 14.55 -1.62
C ASN A 409 18.26 13.24 -2.02
N SER A 410 18.48 13.05 -3.33
CA SER A 410 19.01 11.82 -3.88
C SER A 410 20.18 12.08 -4.83
N ALA A 411 21.11 11.12 -4.91
CA ALA A 411 22.21 11.13 -5.87
C ALA A 411 21.78 10.68 -7.28
N PHE A 412 20.61 10.04 -7.40
CA PHE A 412 20.08 9.49 -8.65
C PHE A 412 18.76 10.18 -9.07
N PRO A 413 18.46 10.26 -10.37
CA PRO A 413 19.22 9.68 -11.49
C PRO A 413 20.50 10.47 -11.78
N ARG A 414 21.50 9.81 -12.38
CA ARG A 414 22.72 10.50 -12.86
C ARG A 414 22.39 11.25 -14.15
N LYS A 415 23.25 12.20 -14.50
CA LYS A 415 23.16 12.88 -15.79
C LYS A 415 23.30 11.86 -16.94
N LEU A 416 22.62 12.12 -18.04
CA LEU A 416 22.83 11.39 -19.29
C LEU A 416 24.19 11.80 -19.83
N ILE A 417 25.06 10.84 -20.10
CA ILE A 417 26.42 11.12 -20.59
C ILE A 417 26.40 10.94 -22.10
N LEU A 418 26.77 12.01 -22.81
CA LEU A 418 26.96 12.02 -24.26
C LEU A 418 28.33 11.51 -24.69
#